data_AF-A0A812LCX5-F1
#
_entry.id   AF-A0A812LCX5-F1
#
_cell.length_a   1.000
_cell.length_b   1.000
_cell.length_c   1.000
_cell.angle_alpha   90.00
_cell.angle_beta   90.00
_cell.angle_gamma   90.00
#
_symmetry.space_group_name_H-M   'P 1'
#
loop_
_entity.id
_entity.type
_entity.pdbx_description
1 polymer ?
#
loop_
_entity_poly.entity_id
_entity_poly.type
_entity_poly.pdbx_seq_one_letter_code
_entity_poly.pdbx_strand_id
1 'polypeptide(L)'
;MTGLRRIGAPKVAMLLAALVFALPGLDWSPTDHCELFAGEMAITRAELEAGRRAVAFDVRYDSLFMNFNGDCGYCHAIYQVLRLIPGGGLMIAPVCSSWIFMSRGSTKRSKYNARGNPSAPSVQQGNLMAARTAILLYLAAARGVWFVLEQPSGSLFQEHPRIQQLLRILKLRKKLIHMLDFGGFSSKPTWLYSSPATSYLSINSFGDPTTEALQPHA
;
A
#
# COMPACT_ATOMS: atom_id res chain seq x y z
N MET A 1 0.39 -2.70 -17.88
CA MET A 1 1.32 -3.73 -17.32
C MET A 1 2.82 -3.38 -17.48
N THR A 2 3.20 -2.42 -18.32
CA THR A 2 4.59 -1.96 -18.50
C THR A 2 5.22 -1.42 -17.21
N GLY A 3 4.44 -0.74 -16.36
CA GLY A 3 4.91 -0.23 -15.05
C GLY A 3 5.48 -1.29 -14.12
N LEU A 4 4.80 -2.43 -13.94
CA LEU A 4 5.24 -3.50 -13.02
C LEU A 4 6.58 -4.14 -13.45
N ARG A 5 6.76 -4.37 -14.76
CA ARG A 5 8.02 -4.88 -15.31
C ARG A 5 9.15 -3.84 -15.16
N ARG A 6 8.85 -2.56 -15.40
CA ARG A 6 9.81 -1.45 -15.26
C ARG A 6 10.34 -1.29 -13.84
N ILE A 7 9.47 -1.43 -12.83
CA ILE A 7 9.90 -1.35 -11.42
C ILE A 7 10.49 -2.67 -10.89
N GLY A 8 10.60 -3.72 -11.70
CA GLY A 8 11.10 -5.02 -11.24
C GLY A 8 10.20 -5.71 -10.20
N ALA A 9 8.88 -5.48 -10.27
CA ALA A 9 7.93 -6.10 -9.34
C ALA A 9 7.91 -7.64 -9.53
N PRO A 10 7.62 -8.41 -8.46
CA PRO A 10 7.43 -9.85 -8.57
C PRO A 10 6.37 -10.22 -9.61
N LYS A 11 6.62 -11.25 -10.44
CA LYS A 11 5.68 -11.72 -11.47
C LYS A 11 4.27 -12.02 -10.93
N VAL A 12 4.17 -12.46 -9.68
CA VAL A 12 2.88 -12.70 -9.00
C VAL A 12 2.01 -11.45 -8.94
N ALA A 13 2.58 -10.25 -8.80
CA ALA A 13 1.81 -9.01 -8.80
C ALA A 13 1.15 -8.78 -10.18
N MET A 14 1.85 -9.09 -11.27
CA MET A 14 1.29 -9.00 -12.62
C MET A 14 0.16 -10.00 -12.84
N LEU A 15 0.34 -11.25 -12.39
CA LEU A 15 -0.68 -12.30 -12.51
C LEU A 15 -1.94 -11.93 -11.72
N LEU A 16 -1.79 -11.46 -10.48
CA LEU A 16 -2.93 -11.05 -9.65
C LEU A 16 -3.68 -9.88 -10.27
N ALA A 17 -2.98 -8.89 -10.82
CA ALA A 17 -3.64 -7.79 -11.52
C ALA A 17 -4.39 -8.29 -12.76
N ALA A 18 -3.79 -9.18 -13.56
CA ALA A 18 -4.42 -9.77 -14.73
C ALA A 18 -5.70 -10.54 -14.36
N LEU A 19 -5.65 -11.33 -13.28
CA LEU A 19 -6.80 -12.09 -12.79
C LEU A 19 -7.95 -11.17 -12.37
N VAL A 20 -7.67 -10.08 -11.63
CA VAL A 20 -8.71 -9.14 -11.22
C VAL A 20 -9.32 -8.41 -12.42
N PHE A 21 -8.53 -8.03 -13.43
CA PHE A 21 -9.07 -7.46 -14.67
C PHE A 21 -9.95 -8.43 -15.47
N ALA A 22 -9.75 -9.74 -15.31
CA ALA A 22 -10.54 -10.76 -15.99
C ALA A 22 -11.88 -11.08 -15.28
N LEU A 23 -12.12 -10.54 -14.09
CA LEU A 23 -13.38 -10.77 -13.37
C LEU A 23 -14.52 -9.95 -14.01
N PRO A 24 -15.61 -10.60 -14.45
CA PRO A 24 -16.75 -9.89 -15.03
C PRO A 24 -17.56 -9.14 -13.97
N GLY A 25 -18.26 -8.08 -14.39
CA GLY A 25 -19.22 -7.36 -13.53
C GLY A 25 -18.59 -6.43 -12.49
N LEU A 26 -17.28 -6.19 -12.53
CA LEU A 26 -16.63 -5.20 -11.66
C LEU A 26 -16.85 -3.77 -12.16
N ASP A 27 -17.13 -2.86 -11.23
CA ASP A 27 -17.29 -1.43 -11.50
C ASP A 27 -15.95 -0.70 -11.53
N TRP A 28 -15.43 -0.45 -12.72
CA TRP A 28 -14.16 0.25 -12.88
C TRP A 28 -14.26 1.78 -12.79
N SER A 29 -15.34 2.31 -12.22
CA SER A 29 -15.47 3.73 -11.90
C SER A 29 -14.24 4.20 -11.10
N PRO A 30 -13.53 5.24 -11.58
CA PRO A 30 -12.29 5.66 -10.94
C PRO A 30 -12.52 6.14 -9.50
N THR A 31 -11.50 6.02 -8.66
CA THR A 31 -11.53 6.51 -7.27
C THR A 31 -10.31 7.35 -6.99
N ASP A 32 -10.47 8.38 -6.17
CA ASP A 32 -9.43 9.36 -5.89
C ASP A 32 -8.58 8.93 -4.69
N HIS A 33 -9.19 8.27 -3.69
CA HIS A 33 -8.49 7.78 -2.50
C HIS A 33 -8.99 6.41 -2.01
N CYS A 34 -8.08 5.58 -1.49
CA CYS A 34 -8.43 4.34 -0.79
C CYS A 34 -7.73 4.28 0.58
N GLU A 35 -8.47 3.99 1.64
CA GLU A 35 -7.95 3.78 2.99
C GLU A 35 -8.09 2.30 3.36
N LEU A 36 -6.97 1.56 3.31
CA LEU A 36 -6.89 0.17 3.76
C LEU A 36 -6.56 0.12 5.26
N PHE A 37 -7.28 -0.72 6.00
CA PHE A 37 -7.27 -0.77 7.47
C PHE A 37 -7.88 0.49 8.09
N ALA A 38 -9.02 0.92 7.56
CA ALA A 38 -9.60 2.23 7.84
C ALA A 38 -10.08 2.44 9.29
N GLY A 39 -10.39 1.39 10.04
CA GLY A 39 -10.80 1.48 11.44
C GLY A 39 -12.02 2.39 11.67
N GLU A 40 -11.78 3.67 11.97
CA GLU A 40 -12.80 4.70 12.18
C GLU A 40 -13.10 5.55 10.91
N MET A 41 -12.44 5.25 9.80
CA MET A 41 -12.53 5.96 8.51
C MET A 41 -12.02 7.40 8.56
N ALA A 42 -11.04 7.72 9.42
CA ALA A 42 -10.62 9.11 9.63
C ALA A 42 -10.14 9.77 8.34
N ILE A 43 -9.38 9.05 7.52
CA ILE A 43 -8.88 9.60 6.25
C ILE A 43 -9.99 9.59 5.20
N THR A 44 -10.76 8.52 5.10
CA THR A 44 -11.88 8.45 4.14
C THR A 44 -12.86 9.59 4.35
N ARG A 45 -13.23 9.91 5.60
CA ARG A 45 -14.13 11.05 5.89
C ARG A 45 -13.53 12.38 5.48
N ALA A 46 -12.26 12.63 5.82
CA ALA A 46 -11.58 13.86 5.43
C ALA A 46 -11.48 14.02 3.90
N GLU A 47 -11.27 12.92 3.17
CA GLU A 47 -11.24 12.91 1.71
C GLU A 47 -12.63 13.21 1.11
N LEU A 48 -13.70 12.62 1.67
CA LEU A 48 -15.07 12.90 1.26
C LEU A 48 -15.47 14.36 1.54
N GLU A 49 -15.12 14.89 2.71
CA GLU A 49 -15.34 16.30 3.07
C GLU A 49 -14.62 17.26 2.12
N ALA A 50 -13.47 16.85 1.59
CA ALA A 50 -12.74 17.60 0.58
C ALA A 50 -13.24 17.35 -0.86
N GLY A 51 -14.41 16.73 -1.03
CA GLY A 51 -15.07 16.53 -2.32
C GLY A 51 -14.45 15.43 -3.20
N ARG A 52 -13.62 14.55 -2.63
CA ARG A 52 -12.97 13.45 -3.35
C ARG A 52 -13.74 12.14 -3.19
N ARG A 53 -13.68 11.27 -4.19
CA ARG A 53 -14.23 9.91 -4.11
C ARG A 53 -13.26 9.04 -3.32
N ALA A 54 -13.65 8.66 -2.11
CA ALA A 54 -12.84 7.83 -1.24
C ALA A 54 -13.54 6.52 -0.84
N VAL A 55 -12.75 5.48 -0.62
CA VAL A 55 -13.24 4.17 -0.16
C VAL A 55 -12.50 3.74 1.11
N ALA A 56 -13.26 3.42 2.15
CA ALA A 56 -12.77 2.77 3.35
C ALA A 56 -12.83 1.24 3.19
N PHE A 57 -11.74 0.56 3.53
CA PHE A 57 -11.65 -0.90 3.55
C PHE A 57 -11.18 -1.36 4.93
N ASP A 58 -12.03 -2.10 5.64
CA ASP A 58 -11.70 -2.67 6.94
C ASP A 58 -12.56 -3.91 7.23
N VAL A 59 -11.98 -4.88 7.92
CA VAL A 59 -12.67 -6.11 8.35
C VAL A 59 -13.88 -5.81 9.26
N ARG A 60 -13.90 -4.64 9.91
CA ARG A 60 -15.03 -4.17 10.73
C ARG A 60 -16.28 -3.86 9.91
N TYR A 61 -16.16 -3.58 8.62
CA TYR A 61 -17.30 -3.27 7.75
C TYR A 61 -17.81 -4.50 7.02
N ASP A 62 -16.91 -5.40 6.63
CA ASP A 62 -17.27 -6.70 6.07
C ASP A 62 -16.20 -7.75 6.40
N SER A 63 -16.56 -8.75 7.20
CA SER A 63 -15.63 -9.76 7.69
C SER A 63 -15.20 -10.79 6.64
N LEU A 64 -15.88 -10.85 5.48
CA LEU A 64 -15.57 -11.75 4.38
C LEU A 64 -14.88 -11.01 3.24
N PHE A 65 -15.53 -9.96 2.73
CA PHE A 65 -15.08 -9.19 1.56
C PHE A 65 -14.16 -8.03 1.92
N MET A 66 -13.98 -7.68 3.20
CA MET A 66 -12.96 -6.71 3.64
C MET A 66 -11.94 -7.29 4.63
N ASN A 67 -11.91 -8.62 4.77
CA ASN A 67 -10.81 -9.29 5.45
C ASN A 67 -9.56 -9.34 4.55
N PHE A 68 -8.60 -8.46 4.81
CA PHE A 68 -7.35 -8.36 4.06
C PHE A 68 -6.54 -9.67 3.99
N ASN A 69 -6.66 -10.53 5.01
CA ASN A 69 -5.97 -11.83 5.07
C ASN A 69 -6.81 -12.99 4.50
N GLY A 70 -8.09 -12.77 4.20
CA GLY A 70 -8.91 -13.68 3.40
C GLY A 70 -8.68 -13.48 1.91
N ASP A 71 -8.91 -14.51 1.09
CA ASP A 71 -8.66 -14.42 -0.36
C ASP A 71 -9.65 -13.46 -1.04
N CYS A 72 -10.94 -13.54 -0.69
CA CYS A 72 -11.97 -12.64 -1.20
C CYS A 72 -11.66 -11.18 -0.86
N GLY A 73 -11.35 -10.89 0.41
CA GLY A 73 -11.01 -9.53 0.83
C GLY A 73 -9.72 -9.02 0.21
N TYR A 74 -8.73 -9.88 -0.05
CA TYR A 74 -7.52 -9.45 -0.74
C TYR A 74 -7.73 -9.17 -2.22
N CYS A 75 -8.54 -9.97 -2.92
CA CYS A 75 -8.97 -9.65 -4.28
C CYS A 75 -9.71 -8.30 -4.33
N HIS A 76 -10.58 -8.04 -3.35
CA HIS A 76 -11.26 -6.76 -3.21
C HIS A 76 -10.27 -5.60 -2.97
N ALA A 77 -9.28 -5.77 -2.09
CA ALA A 77 -8.23 -4.76 -1.86
C ALA A 77 -7.39 -4.49 -3.12
N ILE A 78 -7.05 -5.52 -3.89
CA ILE A 78 -6.35 -5.37 -5.18
C ILE A 78 -7.21 -4.56 -6.16
N TYR A 79 -8.50 -4.90 -6.28
CA TYR A 79 -9.43 -4.14 -7.12
C TYR A 79 -9.49 -2.66 -6.71
N GLN A 80 -9.59 -2.36 -5.41
CA GLN A 80 -9.61 -0.98 -4.91
C GLN A 80 -8.34 -0.22 -5.29
N VAL A 81 -7.16 -0.84 -5.18
CA VAL A 81 -5.89 -0.21 -5.63
C VAL A 81 -5.83 -0.06 -7.15
N LEU A 82 -6.35 -1.03 -7.90
CA LEU A 82 -6.32 -1.01 -9.36
C LEU A 82 -7.31 -0.02 -9.99
N ARG A 83 -8.31 0.48 -9.27
CA ARG A 83 -9.24 1.52 -9.75
C ARG A 83 -8.86 2.94 -9.32
N LEU A 84 -7.80 3.10 -8.51
CA LEU A 84 -7.29 4.42 -8.18
C LEU A 84 -6.80 5.16 -9.43
N ILE A 85 -7.09 6.45 -9.53
CA ILE A 85 -6.53 7.28 -10.59
C ILE A 85 -5.01 7.43 -10.41
N PRO A 86 -4.23 7.56 -11.49
CA PRO A 86 -2.86 8.03 -11.38
C PRO A 86 -2.83 9.39 -10.65
N GLY A 87 -1.92 9.54 -9.69
CA GLY A 87 -1.87 10.68 -8.77
C GLY A 87 -2.83 10.60 -7.58
N GLY A 88 -3.76 9.64 -7.57
CA GLY A 88 -4.65 9.38 -6.44
C GLY A 88 -3.91 8.85 -5.20
N GLY A 89 -4.62 8.78 -4.08
CA GLY A 89 -4.07 8.43 -2.78
C GLY A 89 -4.36 6.99 -2.33
N LEU A 90 -3.39 6.37 -1.68
CA LEU A 90 -3.56 5.12 -0.95
C LEU A 90 -2.97 5.24 0.46
N MET A 91 -3.81 5.21 1.48
CA MET A 91 -3.37 4.98 2.85
C MET A 91 -3.44 3.48 3.15
N ILE A 92 -2.38 2.93 3.74
CA ILE A 92 -2.36 1.55 4.22
C ILE A 92 -1.69 1.47 5.60
N ALA A 93 -2.43 1.00 6.61
CA ALA A 93 -1.96 0.88 7.99
C ALA A 93 -2.11 -0.56 8.54
N PRO A 94 -1.27 -1.52 8.10
CA PRO A 94 -1.42 -2.92 8.49
C PRO A 94 -1.33 -3.12 10.01
N VAL A 95 -2.03 -4.12 10.52
CA VAL A 95 -2.09 -4.40 11.97
C VAL A 95 -0.70 -4.64 12.55
N CYS A 96 -0.32 -3.81 13.53
CA CYS A 96 1.02 -3.81 14.12
C CYS A 96 1.20 -4.72 15.35
N SER A 97 0.12 -5.28 15.91
CA SER A 97 0.13 -5.95 17.22
C SER A 97 1.12 -7.11 17.34
N SER A 98 1.34 -7.89 16.27
CA SER A 98 2.32 -8.98 16.26
C SER A 98 3.77 -8.54 15.98
N TRP A 99 4.02 -7.25 15.80
CA TRP A 99 5.31 -6.69 15.36
C TRP A 99 5.99 -5.79 16.38
N ILE A 100 5.26 -5.30 17.38
CA ILE A 100 5.74 -4.38 18.41
C ILE A 100 6.53 -5.09 19.51
N PHE A 101 7.24 -4.31 20.31
CA PHE A 101 8.02 -4.81 21.45
C PHE A 101 7.22 -5.71 22.40
N MET A 102 6.01 -5.30 22.77
CA MET A 102 5.17 -6.01 23.74
C MET A 102 4.83 -7.45 23.33
N SER A 103 4.76 -7.75 22.03
CA SER A 103 4.43 -9.10 21.55
C SER A 103 5.66 -9.97 21.27
N ARG A 104 6.88 -9.47 21.45
CA ARG A 104 8.11 -10.23 21.10
C ARG A 104 8.29 -11.49 21.94
N GLY A 105 7.86 -11.47 23.20
CA GLY A 105 7.95 -12.63 24.10
C GLY A 105 7.19 -13.86 23.57
N SER A 106 6.01 -13.65 23.01
CA SER A 106 5.14 -14.70 22.45
C SER A 106 5.40 -14.96 20.97
N THR A 107 5.61 -13.91 20.17
CA THR A 107 5.83 -14.02 18.73
C THR A 107 7.23 -14.49 18.37
N LYS A 108 8.20 -14.40 19.30
CA LYS A 108 9.63 -14.69 19.09
C LYS A 108 10.26 -13.91 17.92
N ARG A 109 9.65 -12.79 17.51
CA ARG A 109 10.21 -11.94 16.47
C ARG A 109 11.41 -11.14 17.01
N SER A 110 12.42 -10.99 16.17
CA SER A 110 13.57 -10.12 16.41
C SER A 110 14.01 -9.45 15.10
N LYS A 111 14.98 -8.54 15.14
CA LYS A 111 15.54 -7.95 13.91
C LYS A 111 16.16 -9.02 12.99
N TYR A 112 16.77 -10.05 13.58
CA TYR A 112 17.39 -11.16 12.85
C TYR A 112 16.39 -12.27 12.48
N ASN A 113 15.28 -12.37 13.20
CA ASN A 113 14.19 -13.28 12.90
C ASN A 113 12.86 -12.51 12.85
N ALA A 114 12.69 -11.70 11.81
CA ALA A 114 11.46 -10.93 11.63
C ALA A 114 10.24 -11.83 11.41
N ARG A 115 10.41 -13.08 10.95
CA ARG A 115 9.32 -14.03 10.70
C ARG A 115 8.77 -14.68 11.96
N GLY A 116 9.52 -14.65 13.07
CA GLY A 116 9.07 -15.11 14.39
C GLY A 116 8.78 -16.61 14.47
N ASN A 117 7.98 -16.98 15.45
CA ASN A 117 7.51 -18.35 15.69
C ASN A 117 6.40 -18.72 14.68
N PRO A 118 6.64 -19.66 13.74
CA PRO A 118 5.65 -20.02 12.74
C PRO A 118 4.42 -20.71 13.32
N SER A 119 4.49 -21.28 14.53
CA SER A 119 3.35 -21.95 15.17
C SER A 119 2.35 -20.98 15.80
N ALA A 120 2.69 -19.69 15.96
CA ALA A 120 1.79 -18.70 16.53
C ALA A 120 0.84 -18.14 15.45
N PRO A 121 -0.50 -18.25 15.60
CA PRO A 121 -1.45 -17.77 14.60
C PRO A 121 -1.29 -16.28 14.27
N SER A 122 -1.05 -15.43 15.28
CA SER A 122 -0.81 -14.00 15.08
C SER A 122 0.45 -13.72 14.24
N VAL A 123 1.46 -14.58 14.32
CA VAL A 123 2.68 -14.48 13.52
C VAL A 123 2.43 -14.85 12.07
N GLN A 124 1.69 -15.95 11.84
CA GLN A 124 1.28 -16.38 10.49
C GLN A 124 0.45 -15.30 9.79
N GLN A 125 -0.58 -14.80 10.48
CA GLN A 125 -1.46 -13.74 9.98
C GLN A 125 -0.68 -12.44 9.71
N GLY A 126 0.24 -12.06 10.60
CA GLY A 126 1.11 -10.92 10.38
C GLY A 126 2.01 -11.09 9.15
N ASN A 127 2.68 -12.24 9.00
CA ASN A 127 3.56 -12.53 7.86
C ASN A 127 2.80 -12.50 6.53
N LEU A 128 1.60 -13.09 6.48
CA LEU A 128 0.72 -13.05 5.32
C LEU A 128 0.35 -11.62 4.96
N MET A 129 -0.10 -10.84 5.95
CA MET A 129 -0.45 -9.43 5.79
C MET A 129 0.73 -8.63 5.23
N ALA A 130 1.93 -8.78 5.79
CA ALA A 130 3.14 -8.08 5.31
C ALA A 130 3.50 -8.44 3.86
N ALA A 131 3.36 -9.72 3.47
CA ALA A 131 3.57 -10.14 2.09
C ALA A 131 2.55 -9.52 1.13
N ARG A 132 1.27 -9.52 1.53
CA ARG A 132 0.15 -8.94 0.77
C ARG A 132 0.24 -7.42 0.63
N THR A 133 0.65 -6.73 1.69
CA THR A 133 0.97 -5.30 1.68
C THR A 133 2.07 -4.99 0.67
N ALA A 134 3.16 -5.77 0.65
CA ALA A 134 4.24 -5.54 -0.31
C ALA A 134 3.75 -5.62 -1.76
N ILE A 135 2.93 -6.61 -2.09
CA ILE A 135 2.34 -6.77 -3.43
C ILE A 135 1.45 -5.57 -3.80
N LEU A 136 0.57 -5.11 -2.89
CA LEU A 136 -0.28 -3.95 -3.16
C LEU A 136 0.53 -2.67 -3.37
N LEU A 137 1.63 -2.49 -2.64
CA LEU A 137 2.49 -1.32 -2.82
C LEU A 137 3.26 -1.36 -4.14
N TYR A 138 3.62 -2.54 -4.66
CA TYR A 138 4.10 -2.66 -6.04
C TYR A 138 3.02 -2.28 -7.07
N LEU A 139 1.77 -2.70 -6.85
CA LEU A 139 0.65 -2.36 -7.73
C LEU A 139 0.36 -0.85 -7.71
N ALA A 140 0.29 -0.24 -6.53
CA ALA A 140 0.11 1.20 -6.36
C ALA A 140 1.23 1.98 -7.06
N ALA A 141 2.50 1.59 -6.83
CA ALA A 141 3.65 2.20 -7.51
C ALA A 141 3.57 2.06 -9.04
N ALA A 142 3.21 0.88 -9.55
CA ALA A 142 3.06 0.69 -10.99
C ALA A 142 1.87 1.44 -11.60
N ARG A 143 0.86 1.79 -10.78
CA ARG A 143 -0.37 2.47 -11.21
C ARG A 143 -0.30 3.99 -11.18
N GLY A 144 0.79 4.58 -10.70
CA GLY A 144 0.82 6.03 -10.56
C GLY A 144 0.30 6.55 -9.23
N VAL A 145 0.01 5.68 -8.27
CA VAL A 145 -0.67 6.06 -7.03
C VAL A 145 0.36 6.59 -6.02
N TRP A 146 0.01 7.70 -5.38
CA TRP A 146 0.73 8.18 -4.20
C TRP A 146 0.25 7.39 -2.99
N PHE A 147 1.15 6.67 -2.32
CA PHE A 147 0.78 5.88 -1.14
C PHE A 147 1.54 6.29 0.11
N VAL A 148 0.93 6.01 1.26
CA VAL A 148 1.52 6.10 2.59
C VAL A 148 1.28 4.79 3.33
N LEU A 149 2.38 4.12 3.70
CA LEU A 149 2.38 2.98 4.62
C LEU A 149 2.70 3.47 6.03
N GLU A 150 1.80 3.21 6.97
CA GLU A 150 1.95 3.54 8.39
C GLU A 150 2.35 2.32 9.22
N GLN A 151 3.32 2.51 10.11
CA GLN A 151 3.67 1.57 11.17
C GLN A 151 4.24 2.30 12.40
N PRO A 152 4.04 1.77 13.62
CA PRO A 152 4.73 2.27 14.81
C PRO A 152 6.25 2.23 14.67
N SER A 153 6.97 3.19 15.24
CA SER A 153 8.40 3.34 14.99
C SER A 153 9.26 2.17 15.50
N GLY A 154 8.82 1.52 16.58
CA GLY A 154 9.44 0.32 17.16
C GLY A 154 9.01 -1.02 16.55
N SER A 155 8.16 -0.99 15.51
CA SER A 155 7.65 -2.18 14.82
C SER A 155 8.76 -2.91 14.05
N LEU A 156 8.77 -4.24 14.11
CA LEU A 156 9.63 -5.08 13.27
C LEU A 156 9.06 -5.33 11.86
N PHE A 157 7.92 -4.72 11.51
CA PHE A 157 7.27 -4.91 10.21
C PHE A 157 8.19 -4.60 9.02
N GLN A 158 9.00 -3.53 9.12
CA GLN A 158 9.96 -3.17 8.10
C GLN A 158 11.01 -4.27 7.85
N GLU A 159 11.29 -5.10 8.87
CA GLU A 159 12.29 -6.18 8.80
C GLU A 159 11.75 -7.43 8.11
N HIS A 160 10.45 -7.50 7.83
CA HIS A 160 9.89 -8.62 7.11
C HIS A 160 10.54 -8.75 5.71
N PRO A 161 10.98 -9.94 5.27
CA PRO A 161 11.74 -10.08 4.02
C PRO A 161 11.06 -9.50 2.78
N ARG A 162 9.73 -9.55 2.71
CA ARG A 162 8.97 -8.97 1.58
C ARG A 162 8.91 -7.44 1.63
N ILE A 163 8.89 -6.86 2.83
CA ILE A 163 8.95 -5.40 3.00
C ILE A 163 10.38 -4.93 2.72
N GLN A 164 11.40 -5.64 3.19
CA GLN A 164 12.80 -5.36 2.82
C GLN A 164 13.05 -5.46 1.31
N GLN A 165 12.39 -6.39 0.62
CA GLN A 165 12.43 -6.45 -0.85
C GLN A 165 11.75 -5.23 -1.48
N LEU A 166 10.59 -4.82 -0.98
CA LEU A 166 9.88 -3.61 -1.43
C LEU A 166 10.75 -2.36 -1.26
N LEU A 167 11.33 -2.15 -0.07
CA LEU A 167 12.15 -0.98 0.26
C LEU A 167 13.44 -0.88 -0.57
N ARG A 168 13.99 -2.02 -1.02
CA ARG A 168 15.15 -2.02 -1.93
C ARG A 168 14.77 -1.66 -3.36
N ILE A 169 13.58 -2.03 -3.79
CA ILE A 169 13.11 -1.82 -5.17
C ILE A 169 12.49 -0.43 -5.33
N LEU A 170 11.65 -0.02 -4.38
CA LEU A 170 10.99 1.28 -4.40
C LEU A 170 11.80 2.28 -3.57
N LYS A 171 12.15 3.41 -4.18
CA LYS A 171 12.80 4.54 -3.47
C LYS A 171 11.76 5.30 -2.66
N LEU A 172 11.46 4.82 -1.45
CA LEU A 172 10.48 5.44 -0.57
C LEU A 172 11.09 6.54 0.30
N ARG A 173 10.28 7.53 0.65
CA ARG A 173 10.58 8.50 1.70
C ARG A 173 10.12 7.94 3.03
N LYS A 174 10.95 8.03 4.07
CA LYS A 174 10.61 7.62 5.43
C LYS A 174 10.60 8.84 6.34
N LYS A 175 9.50 9.09 7.04
CA LYS A 175 9.34 10.20 7.99
C LYS A 175 8.88 9.69 9.35
N LEU A 176 9.53 10.16 10.41
CA LEU A 176 9.03 10.01 11.77
C LEU A 176 8.02 11.11 12.05
N ILE A 177 6.88 10.74 12.62
CA ILE A 177 5.94 11.67 13.24
C ILE A 177 5.61 11.20 14.66
N HIS A 178 5.17 12.12 15.52
CA HIS A 178 4.47 11.78 16.74
C HIS A 178 2.98 12.00 16.52
N MET A 179 2.14 11.03 16.86
CA MET A 179 0.70 11.14 16.61
C MET A 179 0.06 12.35 17.32
N LEU A 180 0.60 12.75 18.48
CA LEU A 180 0.13 13.92 19.24
C LEU A 180 0.20 15.22 18.43
N ASP A 181 1.22 15.37 17.58
CA ASP A 181 1.41 16.56 16.74
C ASP A 181 0.29 16.72 15.68
N PHE A 182 -0.47 15.65 15.43
CA PHE A 182 -1.54 15.57 14.44
C PHE A 182 -2.89 15.18 15.08
N GLY A 183 -3.09 15.54 16.36
CA GLY A 183 -4.37 15.36 17.05
C GLY A 183 -4.62 13.95 17.61
N GLY A 184 -3.60 13.09 17.64
CA GLY A 184 -3.69 11.79 18.30
C GLY A 184 -3.63 11.89 19.83
N PHE A 185 -4.26 10.93 20.53
CA PHE A 185 -4.32 10.91 22.00
C PHE A 185 -2.99 10.57 22.70
N SER A 186 -1.95 10.18 21.95
CA SER A 186 -0.66 9.80 22.50
C SER A 186 0.48 10.31 21.63
N SER A 187 1.64 10.58 22.23
CA SER A 187 2.87 10.93 21.50
C SER A 187 3.55 9.68 20.89
N LYS A 188 2.75 8.70 20.47
CA LYS A 188 3.26 7.45 19.88
C LYS A 188 4.06 7.79 18.63
N PRO A 189 5.34 7.42 18.57
CA PRO A 189 6.16 7.63 17.39
C PRO A 189 5.76 6.65 16.28
N THR A 190 5.58 7.17 15.08
CA THR A 190 5.10 6.43 13.91
C THR A 190 5.96 6.72 12.69
N TRP A 191 6.34 5.66 11.97
CA TRP A 191 6.95 5.76 10.66
C TRP A 191 5.87 5.86 9.58
N LEU A 192 6.03 6.87 8.72
CA LEU A 192 5.34 6.96 7.44
C LEU A 192 6.34 6.65 6.32
N TYR A 193 6.02 5.66 5.50
CA TYR A 193 6.74 5.37 4.26
C TYR A 193 5.88 5.81 3.10
N SER A 194 6.37 6.74 2.28
CA SER A 194 5.61 7.23 1.14
C SER A 194 6.36 7.07 -0.18
N SER A 195 5.59 6.83 -1.24
CA SER A 195 6.10 7.01 -2.61
C SER A 195 6.46 8.49 -2.83
N PRO A 196 7.47 8.81 -3.66
CA PRO A 196 7.78 10.19 -3.99
C PRO A 196 6.58 10.89 -4.64
N ALA A 197 6.30 12.13 -4.22
CA ALA A 197 5.20 12.93 -4.78
C ALA A 197 5.34 13.20 -6.29
N THR A 198 6.58 13.20 -6.80
CA THR A 198 6.93 13.50 -8.21
C THR A 198 6.97 12.28 -9.12
N SER A 199 6.54 11.10 -8.67
CA SER A 199 6.84 9.84 -9.38
C SER A 199 6.17 9.65 -10.76
N TYR A 200 5.32 10.56 -11.24
CA TYR A 200 4.47 10.23 -12.41
C TYR A 200 4.31 11.30 -13.51
N LEU A 201 5.03 12.42 -13.47
CA LEU A 201 5.13 13.31 -14.65
C LEU A 201 6.23 12.88 -15.65
N SER A 202 7.13 11.96 -15.25
CA SER A 202 8.23 11.50 -16.10
C SER A 202 7.95 10.20 -16.87
N ILE A 203 6.79 9.55 -16.66
CA ILE A 203 6.45 8.30 -17.37
C ILE A 203 5.94 8.56 -18.80
N ASN A 204 5.56 9.80 -19.11
CA ASN A 204 5.11 10.23 -20.44
C ASN A 204 6.14 11.06 -21.23
N SER A 205 7.32 11.38 -20.67
CA SER A 205 8.27 12.32 -21.30
C SER A 205 9.49 11.67 -21.97
N PHE A 206 9.49 10.34 -22.17
CA PHE A 206 10.47 9.68 -23.04
C PHE A 206 9.75 8.71 -23.97
N GLY A 207 9.37 9.21 -25.14
CA GLY A 207 8.87 8.40 -26.26
C GLY A 207 7.54 8.87 -26.83
N ASP A 208 7.41 10.13 -27.23
CA ASP A 208 6.53 10.48 -28.35
C ASP A 208 7.42 10.93 -29.52
N PRO A 209 7.63 10.11 -30.56
CA PRO A 209 8.44 10.48 -31.72
C PRO A 209 7.73 11.49 -32.66
N THR A 210 6.58 12.05 -32.28
CA THR A 210 5.81 12.92 -33.19
C THR A 210 5.94 14.42 -32.93
N THR A 211 6.82 14.87 -32.03
CA THR A 211 7.02 16.31 -31.73
C THR A 211 8.34 16.91 -32.24
N GLU A 212 9.11 16.21 -33.06
CA GLU A 212 10.25 16.79 -33.82
C GLU A 212 9.90 16.94 -35.31
N ALA A 213 8.95 17.82 -35.63
CA ALA A 213 8.81 18.35 -36.99
C ALA A 213 7.99 19.64 -36.97
N LEU A 214 8.58 20.73 -36.48
CA LEU A 214 8.20 22.10 -36.84
C LEU A 214 9.38 23.02 -36.45
N GLN A 215 10.44 22.97 -37.27
CA GLN A 215 11.40 24.08 -37.32
C GLN A 215 10.79 25.21 -38.16
N PRO A 216 10.81 26.47 -37.68
CA PRO A 216 10.52 27.61 -38.53
C PRO A 216 11.80 28.05 -39.24
N HIS A 217 11.87 27.83 -40.55
CA HIS A 217 12.80 28.55 -41.40
C HIS A 217 12.12 29.85 -41.86
N ALA A 218 12.65 30.97 -41.38
CA ALA A 218 12.70 32.22 -42.12
C ALA A 218 13.91 32.18 -43.07
#